data_AF-A0A415JC66-F1
#
_entry.id   AF-A0A415JC66-F1
#
_cell.length_a   1.000
_cell.length_b   1.000
_cell.length_c   1.000
_cell.angle_alpha   90.00
_cell.angle_beta   90.00
_cell.angle_gamma   90.00
#
_symmetry.space_group_name_H-M   'P 1'
#
loop_
_entity.id
_entity.type
_entity.pdbx_description
1 polymer ?
#
loop_
_entity_poly.entity_id
_entity_poly.type
_entity_poly.pdbx_seq_one_letter_code
_entity_poly.pdbx_strand_id
1 'polypeptide(L)' 'MKGITKAAKQANGRSQACTTCPLNRSRGVCLPEIQRVCSDAFIEGFKKGVKWLQKQQENNC' A
#
# COMPACT_ATOMS: atom_id res chain seq x y z
N MET A 1 10.15 -9.96 -8.47
CA MET A 1 9.06 -9.15 -7.86
C MET A 1 8.14 -9.88 -6.87
N LYS A 2 8.09 -11.22 -6.81
CA LYS A 2 7.20 -11.96 -5.87
C LYS A 2 7.44 -11.56 -4.39
N GLY A 3 8.70 -11.36 -3.97
CA GLY A 3 9.04 -10.90 -2.62
C GLY A 3 8.50 -9.50 -2.30
N ILE A 4 8.68 -8.54 -3.20
CA ILE A 4 8.20 -7.15 -3.05
C ILE A 4 6.67 -7.12 -2.89
N THR A 5 5.94 -7.94 -3.65
CA THR A 5 4.47 -7.99 -3.55
C THR A 5 4.02 -8.56 -2.21
N LYS A 6 4.71 -9.57 -1.67
CA LYS A 6 4.42 -10.11 -0.32
C LYS A 6 4.68 -9.06 0.75
N ALA A 7 5.82 -8.34 0.67
CA ALA A 7 6.15 -7.26 1.58
C ALA A 7 5.11 -6.12 1.52
N ALA A 8 4.69 -5.71 0.32
CA ALA A 8 3.68 -4.68 0.12
C ALA A 8 2.33 -5.06 0.76
N LYS A 9 1.88 -6.31 0.60
CA LYS A 9 0.65 -6.81 1.23
C LYS A 9 0.76 -6.79 2.76
N GLN A 10 1.89 -7.22 3.31
CA GLN A 10 2.13 -7.24 4.75
C GLN A 10 2.18 -5.81 5.33
N ALA A 11 2.85 -4.88 4.64
CA ALA A 11 2.90 -3.47 5.01
C ALA A 11 1.51 -2.82 4.96
N ASN A 12 0.73 -3.09 3.91
CA ASN A 12 -0.65 -2.60 3.79
C ASN A 12 -1.49 -3.01 5.00
N GLY A 13 -1.49 -4.30 5.34
CA GLY A 13 -2.24 -4.83 6.48
C GLY A 13 -1.78 -4.27 7.84
N ARG A 14 -0.52 -3.84 7.96
CA ARG A 14 0.03 -3.24 9.18
C ARG A 14 -0.08 -1.71 9.24
N SER A 15 -0.48 -1.06 8.14
CA SER A 15 -0.52 0.40 8.04
C SER A 15 -1.50 1.05 9.02
N GLN A 16 -2.53 0.31 9.46
CA GLN A 16 -3.63 0.82 10.27
C GLN A 16 -4.35 2.03 9.67
N ALA A 17 -4.16 2.34 8.38
CA ALA A 17 -4.72 3.53 7.74
C ALA A 17 -6.26 3.58 7.80
N CYS A 18 -6.91 2.41 7.82
CA CYS A 18 -8.36 2.33 7.96
C CYS A 18 -8.89 2.77 9.33
N THR A 19 -8.07 2.81 10.39
CA THR A 19 -8.48 3.23 11.75
C THR A 19 -8.74 4.73 11.85
N THR A 20 -8.04 5.51 11.04
CA THR A 20 -8.18 6.97 10.96
C THR A 20 -8.97 7.42 9.74
N CYS A 21 -9.35 6.50 8.85
CA CYS A 21 -10.06 6.80 7.61
C CYS A 21 -11.46 7.39 7.88
N PRO A 22 -11.77 8.60 7.35
CA PRO A 22 -13.09 9.22 7.50
C PRO A 22 -14.23 8.36 6.94
N LEU A 23 -13.98 7.64 5.83
CA LEU A 23 -15.00 6.76 5.24
C LEU A 23 -15.39 5.62 6.18
N ASN A 24 -14.40 5.01 6.84
CA ASN A 24 -14.64 3.96 7.82
C ASN A 24 -15.26 4.50 9.11
N ARG A 25 -14.81 5.66 9.59
CA ARG A 25 -15.39 6.31 10.79
C ARG A 25 -16.85 6.71 10.61
N SER A 26 -17.20 7.26 9.44
CA SER A 26 -18.57 7.74 9.18
C SER A 26 -19.55 6.62 8.87
N ARG A 27 -19.10 5.51 8.26
CA ARG A 27 -20.00 4.40 7.87
C ARG A 27 -19.91 3.17 8.79
N GLY A 28 -18.91 3.11 9.69
CA GLY A 28 -18.62 1.95 10.54
C GLY A 28 -18.06 0.73 9.79
N VAL A 29 -18.29 0.64 8.48
CA VAL A 29 -17.80 -0.41 7.60
C VAL A 29 -17.36 0.17 6.26
N CYS A 30 -16.26 -0.36 5.72
CA CYS A 30 -15.80 -0.04 4.38
C CYS A 30 -16.39 -1.05 3.38
N LEU A 31 -16.99 -0.56 2.29
CA LEU A 31 -17.48 -1.45 1.23
C LEU A 31 -16.31 -2.23 0.59
N PRO A 32 -16.50 -3.51 0.20
CA PRO A 32 -15.44 -4.33 -0.36
C PRO A 32 -14.73 -3.69 -1.56
N GLU A 33 -15.45 -2.94 -2.39
CA GLU A 33 -14.93 -2.24 -3.55
C GLU A 33 -13.93 -1.13 -3.14
N ILE A 34 -14.27 -0.36 -2.10
CA ILE A 34 -13.41 0.70 -1.57
C ILE A 34 -12.16 0.07 -0.95
N GLN A 35 -12.33 -0.99 -0.15
CA GLN A 35 -11.21 -1.68 0.45
C GLN A 35 -10.24 -2.24 -0.60
N ARG A 36 -10.77 -2.79 -1.71
CA ARG A 36 -9.96 -3.26 -2.84
C ARG A 36 -9.18 -2.12 -3.47
N VAL A 37 -9.85 -1.00 -3.80
CA VAL A 37 -9.18 0.18 -4.40
C VAL A 37 -8.05 0.70 -3.50
N CYS A 38 -8.29 0.85 -2.19
CA CYS A 38 -7.26 1.29 -1.25
C CYS A 38 -6.07 0.30 -1.19
N SER A 39 -6.36 -1.00 -1.15
CA SER A 39 -5.33 -2.03 -1.11
C SER A 39 -4.49 -2.05 -2.38
N ASP A 40 -5.13 -1.98 -3.55
CA ASP A 40 -4.44 -2.00 -4.83
C ASP A 40 -3.57 -0.75 -5.02
N ALA A 41 -4.10 0.42 -4.67
CA ALA A 41 -3.36 1.68 -4.69
C ALA A 41 -2.12 1.65 -3.78
N PHE A 42 -2.26 1.13 -2.54
CA PHE A 42 -1.14 0.99 -1.61
C PHE A 42 -0.05 0.07 -2.20
N ILE A 43 -0.45 -1.10 -2.69
CA ILE A 43 0.48 -2.11 -3.22
C ILE A 43 1.21 -1.58 -4.47
N GLU A 44 0.50 -0.88 -5.35
CA GLU A 44 1.09 -0.25 -6.53
C GLU A 44 2.09 0.85 -6.14
N GLY A 45 1.69 1.75 -5.24
CA GLY A 45 2.56 2.81 -4.72
C GLY A 45 3.82 2.26 -4.07
N PHE A 46 3.69 1.21 -3.24
CA PHE A 46 4.84 0.54 -2.62
C PHE A 46 5.82 0.00 -3.67
N LYS A 47 5.33 -0.69 -4.70
CA LYS A 47 6.17 -1.22 -5.78
C LYS A 47 6.89 -0.11 -6.55
N LYS A 48 6.20 0.99 -6.85
CA LYS A 48 6.79 2.16 -7.50
C LYS A 48 7.89 2.78 -6.64
N GLY A 49 7.65 2.93 -5.33
CA GLY A 49 8.63 3.44 -4.36
C GLY A 49 9.88 2.57 -4.28
N VAL A 50 9.73 1.24 -4.19
CA VAL A 50 10.88 0.31 -4.21
C VAL A 50 11.67 0.43 -5.51
N LYS A 51 10.99 0.47 -6.67
CA LYS A 51 11.66 0.62 -7.97
C LYS A 51 12.41 1.95 -8.07
N TRP A 52 11.83 3.03 -7.55
CA TRP A 52 12.49 4.33 -7.49
C TRP A 52 13.75 4.26 -6.61
N LEU A 53 13.66 3.68 -5.41
CA LEU A 53 14.81 3.54 -4.50
C LEU A 53 15.93 2.71 -5.13
N GLN A 54 15.61 1.60 -5.80
CA GLN A 54 16.59 0.78 -6.51
C GLN A 54 17.33 1.59 -7.57
N LYS A 55 16.62 2.39 -8.38
CA LYS A 55 17.26 3.28 -9.36
C LYS A 55 18.17 4.32 -8.71
N GLN A 56 17.79 4.87 -7.55
CA GLN A 56 18.65 5.82 -6.84
C GLN A 56 19.93 5.14 -6.32
N GLN A 57 19.83 3.90 -5.84
CA GLN A 57 21.00 3.13 -5.38
C GLN A 57 21.94 2.75 -6.53
N GLU A 58 21.38 2.40 -7.69
CA GLU A 58 22.15 2.12 -8.92
C GLU A 58 22.88 3.38 -9.44
N ASN A 59 22.24 4.55 -9.37
CA ASN A 59 22.82 5.81 -9.85
C ASN A 59 23.83 6.46 -8.88
N ASN A 60 23.80 6.07 -7.60
CA ASN A 60 24.70 6.59 -6.55
C ASN A 60 25.93 5.69 -6.32
N CYS A 61 26.19 4.74 -7.24
CA CYS A 61 27.35 3.85 -7.27
C CYS A 61 28.16 4.09 -8.54
#